data_AF-A0A968MZT2-F1
#
_entry.id   AF-A0A968MZT2-F1
#
_cell.length_a   1.000
_cell.length_b   1.000
_cell.length_c   1.000
_cell.angle_alpha   90.00
_cell.angle_beta   90.00
_cell.angle_gamma   90.00
#
_symmetry.space_group_name_H-M   'P 1'
#
loop_
_entity.id
_entity.type
_entity.pdbx_description
1 polymer ?
#
loop_
_entity_poly.entity_id
_entity_poly.type
_entity_poly.pdbx_seq_one_letter_code
_entity_poly.pdbx_strand_id
1 'polypeptide(L)'
;MLINFKQLKVCLAHFGSAWCWQKYIENPGDAGNWFVIIKDLLYKYTNLYTDISFTMYNHQFFSLLKVMLADEVLNKKILFGSDYYMVCTETSENCFIVDLRAYLGEENFKVIAEDNPERFLV
;
A
#
# COMPACT_ATOMS: atom_id res chain seq x y z
N MET A 1 9.95 -0.40 20.12
CA MET A 1 10.50 0.63 19.21
C MET A 1 9.43 1.65 18.80
N LEU A 2 8.38 1.29 18.06
CA LEU A 2 7.34 2.23 17.60
C LEU A 2 6.58 2.98 18.72
N ILE A 3 6.37 2.34 19.88
CA ILE A 3 5.71 2.96 21.04
C ILE A 3 6.54 4.12 21.63
N ASN A 4 7.86 4.05 21.51
CA ASN A 4 8.80 4.99 22.13
C ASN A 4 9.06 6.21 21.25
N PHE A 5 8.70 6.16 19.96
CA PHE A 5 8.94 7.22 18.98
C PHE A 5 7.65 7.61 18.26
N LYS A 6 6.65 8.08 19.01
CA LYS A 6 5.33 8.44 18.47
C LYS A 6 5.35 9.56 17.44
N GLN A 7 6.40 10.39 17.45
CA GLN A 7 6.59 11.49 16.49
C GLN A 7 7.29 11.02 15.21
N LEU A 8 8.00 9.88 15.23
CA LEU A 8 8.62 9.33 14.05
C LEU A 8 7.57 8.58 13.24
N LYS A 9 7.33 9.03 12.01
CA LYS A 9 6.49 8.30 11.05
C LYS A 9 7.32 7.24 10.35
N VAL A 10 6.77 6.04 10.25
CA VAL A 10 7.46 4.89 9.66
C VAL A 10 6.63 4.36 8.50
N CYS A 11 7.27 4.13 7.35
CA CYS A 11 6.65 3.47 6.20
C CYS A 11 7.20 2.06 6.06
N LEU A 12 6.33 1.05 6.04
CA LEU A 12 6.70 -0.33 5.74
C LEU A 12 6.57 -0.58 4.24
N ALA A 13 7.60 -1.17 3.64
CA ALA A 13 7.64 -1.36 2.21
C ALA A 13 6.60 -2.38 1.73
N HIS A 14 5.86 -2.01 0.68
CA HIS A 14 5.14 -2.91 -0.23
C HIS A 14 4.10 -3.84 0.40
N PHE A 15 3.63 -3.56 1.62
CA PHE A 15 2.84 -4.52 2.42
C PHE A 15 3.55 -5.89 2.56
N GLY A 16 4.88 -5.88 2.65
CA GLY A 16 5.71 -7.09 2.70
C GLY A 16 6.23 -7.50 1.34
N SER A 17 5.39 -8.13 0.52
CA SER A 17 5.74 -8.58 -0.84
C SER A 17 4.51 -9.05 -1.60
N ALA A 18 4.59 -9.13 -2.93
CA ALA A 18 3.55 -9.74 -3.77
C ALA A 18 3.13 -11.14 -3.31
N TRP A 19 4.05 -11.94 -2.77
CA TRP A 19 3.74 -13.24 -2.20
C TRP A 19 2.81 -13.15 -0.99
N CYS A 20 3.00 -12.15 -0.10
CA CYS A 20 2.13 -11.95 1.06
C CYS A 20 0.70 -11.55 0.65
N TRP A 21 0.58 -10.70 -0.38
CA TRP A 21 -0.72 -10.34 -0.97
C TRP A 21 -1.43 -11.56 -1.54
N GLN A 22 -0.73 -12.36 -2.35
CA GLN A 22 -1.29 -13.57 -2.95
C GLN A 22 -1.77 -14.55 -1.87
N LYS A 23 -0.93 -14.81 -0.87
CA LYS A 23 -1.26 -15.70 0.25
C LYS A 23 -2.47 -15.20 1.05
N TYR A 24 -2.64 -13.87 1.18
CA TYR A 24 -3.80 -13.30 1.85
C TYR A 24 -5.08 -13.49 1.04
N ILE A 25 -5.01 -13.33 -0.28
CA ILE A 25 -6.16 -13.59 -1.17
C ILE A 25 -6.58 -15.06 -1.09
N GLU A 26 -5.62 -15.99 -1.07
CA GLU A 26 -5.88 -17.43 -0.99
C GLU A 26 -6.35 -17.89 0.39
N ASN A 27 -5.77 -17.35 1.46
CA ASN A 27 -6.08 -17.71 2.84
C ASN A 27 -6.03 -16.48 3.76
N PRO A 28 -7.12 -15.68 3.82
CA PRO A 28 -7.14 -14.45 4.61
C PRO A 28 -7.06 -14.67 6.12
N GLY A 29 -7.27 -15.91 6.60
CA GLY A 29 -7.21 -16.28 8.01
C GLY A 29 -5.82 -16.60 8.55
N ASP A 30 -4.78 -16.57 7.70
CA ASP A 30 -3.41 -16.83 8.13
C ASP A 30 -2.83 -15.64 8.93
N ALA A 31 -2.94 -15.71 10.26
CA ALA A 31 -2.36 -14.71 11.16
C ALA A 31 -0.82 -14.63 11.09
N GLY A 32 -0.15 -15.63 10.52
CA GLY A 32 1.29 -15.61 10.25
C GLY A 32 1.67 -14.87 8.97
N ASN A 33 0.70 -14.46 8.16
CA ASN A 33 0.96 -13.70 6.93
C ASN A 33 1.37 -12.26 7.28
N TRP A 34 2.48 -11.83 6.69
CA TRP A 34 3.01 -10.48 6.89
C TRP A 34 2.03 -9.39 6.46
N PHE A 35 1.21 -9.64 5.44
CA PHE A 35 0.15 -8.72 5.03
C PHE A 35 -0.86 -8.48 6.17
N VAL A 36 -1.31 -9.55 6.85
CA VAL A 36 -2.25 -9.47 7.98
C VAL A 36 -1.61 -8.73 9.14
N ILE A 37 -0.36 -9.08 9.47
CA ILE A 37 0.40 -8.44 10.53
C ILE A 37 0.55 -6.94 10.27
N ILE A 38 0.96 -6.54 9.05
CA ILE A 38 1.09 -5.12 8.68
C ILE A 38 -0.26 -4.43 8.80
N LYS A 39 -1.34 -5.03 8.28
CA LYS A 39 -2.68 -4.47 8.38
C LYS A 39 -3.08 -4.20 9.84
N ASP A 40 -2.87 -5.16 10.74
CA ASP A 40 -3.17 -5.00 12.17
C ASP A 40 -2.29 -3.93 12.82
N LEU A 41 -1.01 -3.84 12.43
CA LEU A 41 -0.11 -2.79 12.90
C LEU A 41 -0.56 -1.40 12.43
N LEU A 42 -1.08 -1.27 11.21
CA LEU A 42 -1.65 -0.02 10.70
C LEU A 42 -2.87 0.40 11.51
N TYR A 43 -3.74 -0.52 11.94
CA TYR A 43 -4.83 -0.14 12.86
C TYR A 43 -4.30 0.30 14.23
N LYS A 44 -3.26 -0.37 14.73
CA LYS A 44 -2.73 -0.16 16.08
C LYS A 44 -1.91 1.13 16.23
N TYR A 45 -1.15 1.53 15.21
CA TYR A 45 -0.19 2.64 15.30
C TYR A 45 -0.58 3.78 14.35
N THR A 46 -0.77 4.99 14.89
CA THR A 46 -1.15 6.17 14.11
C THR A 46 -0.01 6.74 13.27
N ASN A 47 1.23 6.50 13.67
CA ASN A 47 2.45 6.93 13.00
C ASN A 47 3.02 5.89 12.01
N LEU A 48 2.27 4.82 11.73
CA LEU A 48 2.69 3.78 10.79
C LEU A 48 1.94 3.93 9.47
N TYR A 49 2.69 3.83 8.38
CA TYR A 49 2.26 3.91 6.99
C TYR A 49 2.83 2.72 6.24
N THR A 50 2.37 2.52 5.02
CA THR A 50 2.90 1.52 4.10
C THR A 50 2.74 2.02 2.68
N ASP A 51 3.61 1.59 1.79
CA ASP A 51 3.46 1.85 0.36
C ASP A 51 3.05 0.58 -0.39
N ILE A 52 2.60 0.76 -1.62
CA ILE A 52 2.16 -0.34 -2.49
C ILE A 52 3.22 -0.77 -3.52
N SER A 53 4.40 -0.15 -3.52
CA SER A 53 5.21 0.13 -4.72
C SER A 53 5.34 -0.99 -5.77
N PHE A 54 6.48 -1.66 -5.88
CA PHE A 54 6.73 -2.67 -6.92
C PHE A 54 5.62 -3.73 -6.96
N THR A 55 4.97 -4.05 -5.84
CA THR A 55 3.94 -5.10 -5.78
C THR A 55 2.74 -4.84 -6.68
N MET A 56 2.43 -3.58 -7.01
CA MET A 56 1.26 -3.23 -7.83
C MET A 56 1.48 -3.30 -9.34
N TYR A 57 2.62 -3.76 -9.86
CA TYR A 57 2.70 -4.08 -11.30
C TYR A 57 1.67 -5.18 -11.68
N ASN A 58 1.30 -6.03 -10.72
CA ASN A 58 0.35 -7.11 -10.93
C ASN A 58 -1.10 -6.65 -10.68
N HIS A 59 -1.88 -6.57 -11.77
CA HIS A 59 -3.27 -6.11 -11.76
C HIS A 59 -4.20 -6.95 -10.88
N GLN A 60 -3.84 -8.20 -10.54
CA GLN A 60 -4.66 -9.05 -9.68
C GLN A 60 -4.88 -8.45 -8.29
N PHE A 61 -3.98 -7.57 -7.83
CA PHE A 61 -4.06 -6.95 -6.51
C PHE A 61 -4.90 -5.66 -6.48
N PHE A 62 -5.26 -5.10 -7.65
CA PHE A 62 -5.99 -3.83 -7.72
C PHE A 62 -7.34 -3.87 -7.01
N SER A 63 -8.05 -5.00 -7.13
CA SER A 63 -9.34 -5.19 -6.46
C SER A 63 -9.20 -5.13 -4.94
N LEU A 64 -8.19 -5.80 -4.39
CA LEU A 64 -7.93 -5.80 -2.96
C LEU A 64 -7.48 -4.41 -2.48
N LEU A 65 -6.61 -3.74 -3.22
CA LEU A 65 -6.21 -2.37 -2.91
C LEU A 65 -7.44 -1.44 -2.87
N LYS A 66 -8.34 -1.53 -3.84
CA LYS A 66 -9.56 -0.72 -3.88
C LYS A 66 -10.47 -0.96 -2.67
N VAL A 67 -10.57 -2.21 -2.22
CA VAL A 67 -11.30 -2.55 -0.97
C VAL A 67 -10.60 -1.93 0.25
N MET A 68 -9.28 -1.94 0.31
CA MET A 68 -8.53 -1.34 1.42
C MET A 68 -8.65 0.18 1.44
N LEU A 69 -8.72 0.83 0.27
CA LEU A 69 -8.95 2.27 0.17
C LEU A 69 -10.38 2.69 0.52
N ALA A 70 -11.33 1.75 0.63
CA ALA A 70 -12.66 2.03 1.16
C ALA A 70 -12.69 2.04 2.71
N ASP A 71 -11.66 1.51 3.39
CA ASP A 71 -11.56 1.53 4.85
C ASP A 71 -11.03 2.87 5.35
N GLU A 72 -11.72 3.48 6.33
CA GLU A 72 -11.43 4.83 6.81
C GLU A 72 -10.06 5.01 7.48
N VAL A 73 -9.45 3.92 7.94
CA VAL A 73 -8.13 3.93 8.60
C VAL A 73 -7.05 3.63 7.59
N LEU A 74 -7.21 2.56 6.80
CA LEU A 74 -6.22 2.12 5.82
C LEU A 74 -6.06 3.14 4.69
N ASN A 75 -7.16 3.73 4.21
CA ASN A 75 -7.15 4.75 3.17
C ASN A 75 -6.16 5.89 3.47
N LYS A 76 -5.99 6.27 4.74
CA LYS A 76 -5.14 7.40 5.16
C LYS A 76 -3.67 7.04 5.37
N LYS A 77 -3.33 5.75 5.27
CA LYS A 77 -2.01 5.19 5.64
C LYS A 77 -1.30 4.50 4.49
N ILE A 78 -1.95 4.39 3.35
CA ILE A 78 -1.42 3.77 2.13
C ILE A 78 -0.82 4.87 1.25
N LEU A 79 0.44 4.70 0.88
CA LEU A 79 1.20 5.60 0.01
C LEU A 79 1.39 4.97 -1.36
N PHE A 80 1.40 5.82 -2.39
CA PHE A 80 1.85 5.44 -3.71
C PHE A 80 3.38 5.55 -3.81
N GLY A 81 3.98 4.57 -4.45
CA GLY A 81 5.34 4.62 -4.99
C GLY A 81 5.37 3.74 -6.23
N SER A 82 6.16 4.08 -7.24
CA SER A 82 6.28 3.22 -8.43
C SER A 82 7.37 2.18 -8.28
N ASP A 83 8.43 2.47 -7.51
CA ASP A 83 9.69 1.73 -7.59
C ASP A 83 10.20 1.65 -9.04
N TYR A 84 10.35 2.83 -9.65
CA TYR A 84 10.57 3.05 -11.09
C TYR A 84 11.50 2.05 -11.77
N TYR A 85 12.70 1.86 -11.22
CA TYR A 85 13.70 0.96 -11.83
C TYR A 85 13.25 -0.51 -11.81
N MET A 86 12.51 -0.91 -10.78
CA MET A 86 12.01 -2.27 -10.65
C MET A 86 10.79 -2.51 -11.53
N VAL A 87 9.83 -1.58 -11.56
CA VAL A 87 8.67 -1.69 -12.46
C VAL A 87 9.10 -1.75 -13.93
N CYS A 88 10.13 -1.00 -14.32
CA CYS A 88 10.71 -1.04 -15.67
C CYS A 88 11.23 -2.43 -16.10
N THR A 89 11.41 -3.38 -15.17
CA THR A 89 11.77 -4.76 -15.51
C THR A 89 10.58 -5.61 -15.98
N GLU A 90 9.35 -5.22 -15.60
CA GLU A 90 8.12 -5.95 -15.90
C GLU A 90 7.21 -5.20 -16.90
N THR A 91 7.13 -3.86 -16.81
CA THR A 91 6.30 -3.01 -17.66
C THR A 91 6.83 -1.57 -17.71
N SER A 92 6.21 -0.67 -18.48
CA SER A 92 6.54 0.75 -18.38
C SER A 92 5.80 1.40 -17.21
N GLU A 93 6.45 2.36 -16.53
CA GLU A 93 5.80 3.14 -15.47
C GLU A 93 4.52 3.83 -15.96
N ASN A 94 4.51 4.33 -17.20
CA ASN A 94 3.33 4.95 -17.80
C ASN A 94 2.16 3.97 -17.90
N CYS A 95 2.39 2.74 -18.36
CA CYS A 95 1.34 1.72 -18.42
C CYS A 95 0.81 1.42 -17.01
N PHE A 96 1.71 1.16 -16.06
CA PHE A 96 1.36 0.90 -14.68
C PHE A 96 0.49 2.02 -14.06
N ILE A 97 0.93 3.28 -14.19
CA ILE A 97 0.20 4.43 -13.63
C ILE A 97 -1.16 4.60 -14.32
N VAL A 98 -1.23 4.50 -15.64
CA VAL A 98 -2.48 4.64 -16.39
C VAL A 98 -3.48 3.56 -15.97
N ASP A 99 -3.05 2.30 -15.89
CA ASP A 99 -3.91 1.19 -15.52
C ASP A 99 -4.38 1.29 -14.06
N LEU A 100 -3.48 1.67 -13.15
CA LEU A 100 -3.82 1.87 -11.74
C LEU A 100 -4.83 3.02 -11.56
N ARG A 101 -4.61 4.16 -12.23
CA ARG A 101 -5.54 5.31 -12.19
C ARG A 101 -6.90 4.97 -12.76
N ALA A 102 -6.92 4.29 -13.90
CA ALA A 102 -8.17 3.85 -14.53
C ALA A 102 -8.98 2.93 -13.62
N TYR A 103 -8.31 2.05 -12.87
CA TYR A 103 -8.98 1.10 -11.99
C TYR A 103 -9.44 1.72 -10.65
N LEU A 104 -8.57 2.48 -9.98
CA LEU A 104 -8.87 3.08 -8.68
C LEU A 104 -9.83 4.27 -8.79
N GLY A 105 -9.75 5.01 -9.90
CA GLY A 105 -10.35 6.32 -10.06
C GLY A 105 -9.45 7.44 -9.51
N GLU A 106 -9.62 8.64 -10.06
CA GLU A 106 -8.77 9.79 -9.76
C GLU A 106 -8.81 10.22 -8.29
N GLU A 107 -9.98 10.15 -7.64
CA GLU A 107 -10.13 10.48 -6.21
C GLU A 107 -9.27 9.57 -5.32
N ASN A 108 -9.37 8.25 -5.52
CA ASN A 108 -8.59 7.28 -4.74
C ASN A 108 -7.09 7.38 -5.05
N PHE A 109 -6.74 7.62 -6.32
CA PHE A 109 -5.34 7.79 -6.71
C PHE A 109 -4.73 9.05 -6.07
N LYS A 110 -5.46 10.16 -6.08
CA LYS A 110 -5.04 11.42 -5.44
C LYS A 110 -4.77 11.22 -3.95
N VAL A 111 -5.64 10.49 -3.24
CA VAL A 111 -5.44 10.19 -1.81
C VAL A 111 -4.09 9.53 -1.55
N ILE A 112 -3.73 8.50 -2.32
CA ILE A 112 -2.49 7.76 -2.09
C ILE A 112 -1.25 8.46 -2.64
N ALA A 113 -1.39 9.31 -3.65
CA ALA A 113 -0.28 9.96 -4.36
C ALA A 113 0.00 11.41 -3.91
N GLU A 114 -0.98 12.09 -3.30
CA GLU A 114 -0.87 13.49 -2.87
C GLU A 114 -1.18 13.64 -1.38
N ASP A 115 -2.41 13.33 -0.96
CA ASP A 115 -2.89 13.66 0.40
C ASP A 115 -2.14 12.89 1.50
N ASN A 116 -1.93 11.58 1.31
CA ASN A 116 -1.23 10.76 2.30
C ASN A 116 0.27 11.05 2.34
N PRO A 117 0.97 11.23 1.20
CA PRO A 117 2.35 11.71 1.19
C PRO A 117 2.53 13.06 1.91
N GLU A 118 1.62 14.02 1.73
CA GLU A 118 1.65 15.30 2.46
C GLU A 118 1.60 15.07 3.98
N ARG A 119 0.63 14.25 4.44
CA ARG A 119 0.51 13.86 5.85
C ARG A 119 1.71 13.07 6.36
N PHE A 120 2.41 12.35 5.50
CA PHE A 120 3.58 11.56 5.89
C PHE A 120 4.83 12.44 6.02
N LEU A 121 5.07 13.35 5.07
CA LEU A 121 6.30 14.13 4.98
C LEU A 121 6.31 15.39 5.86
N VAL A 122 5.14 15.94 6.21
CA VAL A 122 4.98 17.17 7.01
C VAL A 122 4.61 16.85 8.45
#